data_AF-A0A7W1W6U3-F1
#
_entry.id   AF-A0A7W1W6U3-F1
#
_cell.length_a   1.000
_cell.length_b   1.000
_cell.length_c   1.000
_cell.angle_alpha   90.00
_cell.angle_beta   90.00
_cell.angle_gamma   90.00
#
_symmetry.space_group_name_H-M   'P 1'
#
loop_
_entity.id
_entity.type
_entity.pdbx_description
1 polymer ?
#
loop_
_entity_poly.entity_id
_entity_poly.type
_entity_poly.pdbx_seq_one_letter_code
_entity_poly.pdbx_strand_id
1 'polypeptide(L)'
;GIVVAVPALFMNLTEVTDLASIGTLFAFVVVCAGVLFKEKEFSESGTRFVPYINSQLILPIILAIVFGTIYYFNPTFISDFLTVVPKEDETWLGAFSHKIPLIIFLILAASLTVLTLVRKLSLIPVLGLLSCAYLMTELGITNWIRFGVWLLVGLAIYALYGYRHSKLHRREEVAGQ
;
A
#
# COMPACT_ATOMS: atom_id res chain seq x y z
N GLY A 1 -17.08 1.18 -23.65
CA GLY A 1 -17.17 2.50 -24.32
C GLY A 1 -18.24 3.36 -23.69
N ILE A 2 -19.51 3.14 -24.07
CA ILE A 2 -20.64 4.03 -23.71
C ILE A 2 -20.91 4.10 -22.20
N VAL A 3 -20.83 2.97 -21.48
CA VAL A 3 -21.09 2.91 -20.03
C VAL A 3 -20.06 3.69 -19.20
N VAL A 4 -18.82 3.85 -19.71
CA VAL A 4 -17.74 4.63 -19.04
C VAL A 4 -17.77 6.10 -19.47
N ALA A 5 -18.24 6.38 -20.69
CA ALA A 5 -18.33 7.74 -21.22
C ALA A 5 -19.36 8.60 -20.48
N VAL A 6 -20.46 8.01 -20.00
CA VAL A 6 -21.52 8.75 -19.27
C VAL A 6 -21.00 9.29 -17.93
N PRO A 7 -20.36 8.51 -17.04
CA PRO A 7 -19.73 9.05 -15.83
C PRO A 7 -18.60 10.03 -16.12
N ALA A 8 -17.80 9.80 -17.16
CA ALA A 8 -16.70 10.69 -17.55
C ALA A 8 -17.16 12.06 -18.06
N LEU A 9 -18.42 12.20 -18.49
CA LEU A 9 -19.02 13.49 -18.87
C LEU A 9 -19.40 14.34 -17.64
N PHE A 10 -19.64 13.70 -16.48
CA PHE A 10 -20.05 14.35 -15.22
C PHE A 10 -18.93 14.45 -14.18
N MET A 11 -17.75 13.86 -14.43
CA MET A 11 -16.59 13.87 -13.53
C MET A 11 -15.34 14.39 -14.24
N ASN A 12 -14.46 15.09 -13.52
CA ASN A 12 -13.17 15.50 -14.07
C ASN A 12 -12.32 14.27 -14.42
N LEU A 13 -11.80 14.21 -15.65
CA LEU A 13 -10.95 13.10 -16.12
C LEU A 13 -9.73 12.88 -15.22
N THR A 14 -9.18 13.95 -14.66
CA THR A 14 -8.07 13.91 -13.70
C THR A 14 -8.47 13.17 -12.42
N GLU A 15 -9.67 13.42 -11.89
CA GLU A 15 -10.13 12.77 -10.65
C GLU A 15 -10.33 11.27 -10.84
N VAL A 16 -10.92 10.87 -11.97
CA VAL A 16 -11.13 9.44 -12.28
C VAL A 16 -9.79 8.73 -12.48
N THR A 17 -8.81 9.40 -13.11
CA THR A 17 -7.47 8.86 -13.32
C THR A 17 -6.69 8.71 -12.01
N ASP A 18 -6.83 9.68 -11.10
CA ASP A 18 -6.23 9.62 -9.76
C ASP A 18 -6.87 8.49 -8.93
N LEU A 19 -8.20 8.31 -9.03
CA LEU A 19 -8.92 7.22 -8.37
C LEU A 19 -8.55 5.83 -8.93
N ALA A 20 -8.29 5.72 -10.24
CA ALA A 20 -7.82 4.48 -10.83
C ALA A 20 -6.38 4.16 -10.40
N SER A 21 -5.50 5.17 -10.39
CA SER A 21 -4.11 5.02 -9.97
C SER A 21 -4.00 4.59 -8.51
N ILE A 22 -4.74 5.23 -7.59
CA ILE A 22 -4.73 4.83 -6.18
C ILE A 22 -5.33 3.43 -5.96
N GLY A 23 -6.37 3.06 -6.72
CA GLY A 23 -6.99 1.73 -6.63
C GLY A 23 -6.05 0.61 -7.07
N THR A 24 -5.29 0.81 -8.14
CA THR A 24 -4.29 -0.17 -8.59
C THR A 24 -3.11 -0.30 -7.61
N LEU A 25 -2.57 0.82 -7.11
CA LEU A 25 -1.52 0.82 -6.10
C LEU A 25 -1.97 0.13 -4.80
N PHE A 26 -3.21 0.37 -4.36
CA PHE A 26 -3.79 -0.30 -3.19
C PHE A 26 -3.88 -1.82 -3.39
N ALA A 27 -4.39 -2.25 -4.54
CA ALA A 27 -4.49 -3.68 -4.86
C ALA A 27 -3.11 -4.36 -4.84
N PHE A 28 -2.07 -3.72 -5.40
CA PHE A 28 -0.70 -4.23 -5.36
C PHE A 28 -0.17 -4.33 -3.92
N VAL A 29 -0.39 -3.33 -3.08
CA VAL A 29 0.01 -3.39 -1.66
C VAL A 29 -0.65 -4.57 -0.96
N VAL A 30 -1.96 -4.80 -1.17
CA VAL A 30 -2.68 -5.94 -0.58
C VAL A 30 -2.14 -7.28 -1.09
N VAL A 31 -1.85 -7.40 -2.39
CA VAL A 31 -1.27 -8.61 -2.98
C VAL A 31 0.12 -8.90 -2.40
N CYS A 32 1.00 -7.90 -2.36
CA CYS A 32 2.35 -8.06 -1.79
C CYS A 32 2.28 -8.40 -0.29
N ALA A 33 1.41 -7.75 0.47
CA ALA A 33 1.19 -8.08 1.89
C ALA A 33 0.69 -9.52 2.05
N GLY A 34 -0.25 -9.97 1.22
CA GLY A 34 -0.77 -11.34 1.24
C GLY A 34 0.30 -12.40 0.93
N VAL A 35 1.19 -12.12 -0.03
CA VAL A 35 2.34 -12.99 -0.32
C VAL A 35 3.28 -13.07 0.89
N LEU A 36 3.57 -11.95 1.57
CA LEU A 36 4.41 -11.93 2.78
C LEU A 36 3.78 -12.71 3.95
N PHE A 37 2.46 -12.65 4.10
CA PHE A 37 1.76 -13.42 5.15
C PHE A 37 1.81 -14.93 4.89
N LYS A 38 1.69 -15.37 3.63
CA LYS A 38 1.73 -16.79 3.27
C LYS A 38 3.12 -17.35 2.98
N GLU A 39 4.14 -16.49 2.87
CA GLU A 39 5.52 -16.91 2.55
C GLU A 39 6.06 -18.00 3.48
N LYS A 40 5.71 -17.96 4.78
CA LYS A 40 6.14 -18.99 5.75
C LYS A 40 5.61 -20.39 5.40
N GLU A 41 4.36 -20.45 4.95
CA GLU A 41 3.69 -21.68 4.54
C GLU A 41 4.31 -22.22 3.24
N PHE A 42 4.68 -21.33 2.32
CA PHE A 42 5.41 -21.69 1.09
C PHE A 42 6.85 -22.15 1.35
N SER A 43 7.53 -21.58 2.35
CA SER A 43 8.91 -21.95 2.69
C SER A 43 9.02 -23.34 3.32
N GLU A 44 8.00 -23.82 4.04
CA GLU A 44 7.99 -25.18 4.60
C GLU A 44 7.54 -26.23 3.59
N SER A 45 6.83 -25.85 2.53
CA SER A 45 6.26 -26.78 1.53
C SER A 45 7.29 -27.44 0.59
N GLY A 46 8.58 -27.09 0.62
CA GLY A 46 9.66 -27.79 -0.10
C GLY A 46 9.60 -27.83 -1.64
N THR A 47 8.56 -27.29 -2.30
CA THR A 47 8.32 -27.47 -3.75
C THR A 47 8.70 -26.28 -4.62
N ARG A 48 9.42 -25.27 -4.11
CA ARG A 48 9.76 -24.08 -4.91
C ARG A 48 11.17 -23.55 -4.67
N PHE A 49 12.05 -23.77 -5.64
CA PHE A 49 13.31 -23.04 -5.82
C PHE A 49 13.00 -21.58 -6.20
N VAL A 50 12.82 -20.71 -5.20
CA VAL A 50 13.08 -19.28 -5.39
C VAL A 50 14.56 -19.04 -5.10
N PRO A 51 15.32 -18.39 -6.00
CA PRO A 51 16.70 -18.02 -5.68
C PRO A 51 16.68 -17.09 -4.48
N TYR A 52 17.05 -17.62 -3.31
CA TYR A 52 17.10 -16.89 -2.05
C TYR A 52 18.30 -15.94 -2.11
N ILE A 53 18.07 -14.75 -2.68
CA ILE A 53 19.00 -13.63 -2.63
C ILE A 53 18.90 -13.04 -1.23
N ASN A 54 20.03 -12.93 -0.53
CA ASN A 54 20.09 -12.66 0.91
C ASN A 54 19.42 -11.32 1.30
N SER A 55 18.14 -11.40 1.65
CA SER A 55 17.28 -10.23 1.82
C SER A 55 17.68 -9.31 2.96
N GLN A 56 18.31 -9.90 3.97
CA GLN A 56 18.66 -9.25 5.21
C GLN A 56 19.68 -8.12 5.02
N LEU A 57 20.54 -8.20 3.99
CA LEU A 57 21.59 -7.20 3.74
C LEU A 57 21.28 -6.31 2.53
N ILE A 58 20.57 -6.82 1.52
CA ILE A 58 20.35 -6.07 0.29
C ILE A 58 19.35 -4.93 0.50
N LEU A 59 18.29 -5.13 1.29
CA LEU A 59 17.33 -4.07 1.57
C LEU A 59 17.97 -2.87 2.30
N PRO A 60 18.74 -3.03 3.40
CA PRO A 60 19.40 -1.90 4.04
C PRO A 60 20.52 -1.30 3.17
N ILE A 61 21.21 -2.08 2.33
CA ILE A 61 22.18 -1.53 1.35
C ILE A 61 21.47 -0.66 0.33
N ILE A 62 20.36 -1.12 -0.25
CA ILE A 62 19.55 -0.34 -1.21
C ILE A 62 19.04 0.94 -0.54
N LEU A 63 18.49 0.85 0.66
CA LEU A 63 18.03 2.04 1.39
C LEU A 63 19.18 2.99 1.70
N ALA A 64 20.35 2.50 2.12
CA ALA A 64 21.53 3.32 2.40
C ALA A 64 22.08 4.00 1.14
N ILE A 65 22.08 3.31 0.00
CA ILE A 65 22.46 3.88 -1.29
C ILE A 65 21.45 4.97 -1.69
N VAL A 66 20.16 4.70 -1.62
CA VAL A 66 19.11 5.67 -1.93
C VAL A 66 19.21 6.89 -1.02
N PHE A 67 19.33 6.67 0.30
CA PHE A 67 19.46 7.74 1.28
C PHE A 67 20.76 8.54 1.11
N GLY A 68 21.87 7.89 0.76
CA GLY A 68 23.15 8.53 0.46
C GLY A 68 23.11 9.35 -0.83
N THR A 69 22.41 8.87 -1.85
CA THR A 69 22.19 9.60 -3.11
C THR A 69 21.32 10.83 -2.87
N ILE A 70 20.25 10.68 -2.07
CA ILE A 70 19.39 11.79 -1.64
C ILE A 70 20.17 12.80 -0.81
N TYR A 71 21.01 12.36 0.13
CA TYR A 71 21.86 13.24 0.93
C TYR A 71 22.82 14.06 0.07
N TYR A 72 23.43 13.44 -0.94
CA TYR A 72 24.36 14.13 -1.84
C TYR A 72 23.67 15.14 -2.76
N PHE A 73 22.47 14.82 -3.26
CA PHE A 73 21.76 15.65 -4.25
C PHE A 73 20.83 16.70 -3.62
N ASN A 74 20.27 16.42 -2.44
CA ASN A 74 19.29 17.27 -1.75
C ASN A 74 19.50 17.20 -0.21
N PRO A 75 20.53 17.89 0.33
CA PRO A 75 20.80 17.87 1.77
C PRO A 75 19.65 18.42 2.62
N THR A 76 18.80 19.29 2.05
CA THR A 76 17.61 19.86 2.69
C THR A 76 16.44 18.87 2.81
N PHE A 77 16.38 17.84 1.96
CA PHE A 77 15.32 16.83 2.00
C PHE A 77 15.35 16.03 3.29
N ILE A 78 16.55 15.67 3.77
CA ILE A 78 16.72 14.89 5.00
C ILE A 78 16.38 15.72 6.24
N SER A 79 16.72 17.01 6.24
CA SER A 79 16.29 17.90 7.33
C SER A 79 14.78 18.11 7.33
N ASP A 80 14.12 18.26 6.17
CA ASP A 80 12.65 18.39 6.10
C ASP A 80 11.91 17.08 6.44
N PHE A 81 12.59 15.95 6.28
CA PHE A 81 12.08 14.61 6.57
C PHE A 81 12.27 14.21 8.05
N LEU A 82 13.39 14.58 8.69
CA LEU A 82 13.64 14.34 10.13
C LEU A 82 13.08 15.44 11.04
N THR A 83 12.87 16.67 10.56
CA THR A 83 12.23 17.73 11.36
C THR A 83 10.72 17.57 11.33
N VAL A 84 10.21 16.70 12.21
CA VAL A 84 8.79 16.59 12.58
C VAL A 84 8.41 17.74 13.52
N VAL A 85 8.82 18.97 13.20
CA VAL A 85 8.55 20.16 14.02
C VAL A 85 7.70 21.14 13.20
N PRO A 86 6.51 21.53 13.69
CA PRO A 86 5.64 22.48 13.00
C PRO A 86 6.37 23.82 12.82
N LYS A 87 6.24 24.41 11.63
CA LYS A 87 6.57 25.83 11.41
C LYS A 87 5.64 26.67 12.29
N GLU A 88 6.23 27.65 12.97
CA GLU A 88 5.54 28.55 13.90
C GLU A 88 4.58 29.51 13.17
N ASP A 89 3.43 29.01 12.69
CA ASP A 89 2.28 29.82 12.22
C ASP A 89 1.07 29.02 11.67
N GLU A 90 1.10 27.68 11.58
CA GLU A 90 -0.01 26.91 10.99
C GLU A 90 -0.75 26.03 12.01
N THR A 91 -2.09 25.97 11.90
CA THR A 91 -2.94 25.22 12.83
C THR A 91 -2.64 23.72 12.78
N TRP A 92 -2.58 23.06 13.95
CA TRP A 92 -2.27 21.62 14.09
C TRP A 92 -3.08 20.72 13.14
N LEU A 93 -4.31 21.06 12.76
CA LEU A 93 -5.11 20.23 11.84
C LEU A 93 -4.71 20.36 10.35
N GLY A 94 -4.12 21.50 9.95
CA GLY A 94 -3.66 21.75 8.57
C GLY A 94 -2.31 21.09 8.27
N ALA A 95 -1.36 21.19 9.21
CA ALA A 95 -0.03 20.61 9.08
C ALA A 95 -0.04 19.06 9.04
N PHE A 96 -0.97 18.44 9.76
CA PHE A 96 -1.12 16.98 9.73
C PHE A 96 -1.64 16.49 8.38
N SER A 97 -2.58 17.21 7.76
CA SER A 97 -3.23 16.78 6.52
C SER A 97 -2.26 16.61 5.34
N HIS A 98 -1.15 17.36 5.30
CA HIS A 98 -0.14 17.24 4.23
C HIS A 98 0.99 16.24 4.54
N LYS A 99 1.26 15.91 5.81
CA LYS A 99 2.39 15.03 6.21
C LYS A 99 1.99 13.63 6.68
N ILE A 100 0.69 13.36 6.87
CA ILE A 100 0.17 12.03 7.27
C ILE A 100 0.61 10.89 6.33
N PRO A 101 0.52 10.99 4.98
CA PRO A 101 0.88 9.87 4.10
C PRO A 101 2.35 9.46 4.23
N LEU A 102 3.24 10.44 4.38
CA LEU A 102 4.68 10.23 4.54
C LEU A 102 5.02 9.57 5.88
N ILE A 103 4.35 9.98 6.97
CA ILE A 103 4.53 9.36 8.30
C ILE A 103 4.04 7.90 8.28
N ILE A 104 2.88 7.63 7.68
CA ILE A 104 2.37 6.26 7.52
C ILE A 104 3.34 5.41 6.70
N PHE A 105 3.86 5.95 5.60
CA PHE A 105 4.88 5.29 4.79
C PHE A 105 6.15 5.00 5.59
N LEU A 106 6.62 5.95 6.39
CA LEU A 106 7.79 5.75 7.23
C LEU A 106 7.60 4.65 8.27
N ILE A 107 6.44 4.63 8.94
CA ILE A 107 6.08 3.58 9.90
C ILE A 107 6.00 2.22 9.21
N LEU A 108 5.35 2.15 8.05
CA LEU A 108 5.23 0.93 7.26
C LEU A 108 6.60 0.46 6.74
N ALA A 109 7.43 1.37 6.24
CA ALA A 109 8.78 1.08 5.76
C ALA A 109 9.69 0.60 6.91
N ALA A 110 9.62 1.24 8.08
CA ALA A 110 10.34 0.80 9.27
C ALA A 110 9.84 -0.58 9.73
N SER A 111 8.53 -0.79 9.79
CA SER A 111 7.92 -2.06 10.15
C SER A 111 8.36 -3.20 9.23
N LEU A 112 8.35 -2.98 7.91
CA LEU A 112 8.79 -3.96 6.90
C LEU A 112 10.30 -4.20 6.94
N THR A 113 11.08 -3.15 7.19
CA THR A 113 12.53 -3.29 7.35
C THR A 113 12.85 -4.16 8.56
N VAL A 114 12.20 -3.90 9.70
CA VAL A 114 12.33 -4.72 10.91
C VAL A 114 11.81 -6.14 10.67
N LEU A 115 10.65 -6.31 10.03
CA LEU A 115 10.10 -7.63 9.68
C LEU A 115 11.04 -8.40 8.74
N THR A 116 11.67 -7.74 7.77
CA THR A 116 12.64 -8.35 6.85
C THR A 116 13.88 -8.84 7.60
N LEU A 117 14.36 -8.06 8.58
CA LEU A 117 15.50 -8.43 9.43
C LEU A 117 15.18 -9.60 10.37
N VAL A 118 13.96 -9.68 10.89
CA VAL A 118 13.55 -10.71 11.86
C VAL A 118 13.01 -11.98 11.20
N ARG A 119 12.38 -11.88 10.02
CA ARG A 119 11.61 -12.98 9.39
C ARG A 119 12.16 -13.46 8.05
N LYS A 120 13.31 -12.97 7.57
CA LYS A 120 13.95 -13.41 6.29
C LYS A 120 12.97 -13.42 5.11
N LEU A 121 12.23 -12.32 4.95
CA LEU A 121 11.19 -12.19 3.92
C LEU A 121 11.77 -12.05 2.51
N SER A 122 10.99 -12.41 1.49
CA SER A 122 11.36 -12.32 0.08
C SER A 122 11.49 -10.88 -0.40
N LEU A 123 12.60 -10.54 -1.05
CA LEU A 123 12.89 -9.18 -1.51
C LEU A 123 11.87 -8.61 -2.49
N ILE A 124 11.36 -9.45 -3.39
CA ILE A 124 10.52 -9.04 -4.51
C ILE A 124 9.21 -8.40 -4.01
N PRO A 125 8.40 -9.08 -3.17
CA PRO A 125 7.18 -8.47 -2.62
C PRO A 125 7.47 -7.32 -1.64
N VAL A 126 8.58 -7.33 -0.89
CA VAL A 126 8.94 -6.21 0.00
C VAL A 126 9.24 -4.94 -0.80
N LEU A 127 10.08 -5.03 -1.84
CA LEU A 127 10.41 -3.89 -2.70
C LEU A 127 9.20 -3.38 -3.46
N GLY A 128 8.36 -4.28 -3.97
CA GLY A 128 7.09 -3.90 -4.62
C GLY A 128 6.16 -3.17 -3.66
N LEU A 129 6.03 -3.65 -2.42
CA LEU A 129 5.19 -3.02 -1.41
C LEU A 129 5.73 -1.66 -0.98
N LEU A 130 7.05 -1.51 -0.79
CA LEU A 130 7.68 -0.23 -0.49
C LEU A 130 7.53 0.77 -1.65
N SER A 131 7.75 0.33 -2.88
CA SER A 131 7.61 1.20 -4.06
C SER A 131 6.16 1.67 -4.26
N CYS A 132 5.18 0.76 -4.14
CA CYS A 132 3.77 1.12 -4.25
C CYS A 132 3.31 2.02 -3.11
N ALA A 133 3.78 1.75 -1.88
CA ALA A 133 3.46 2.59 -0.72
C ALA A 133 4.07 3.99 -0.84
N TYR A 134 5.26 4.13 -1.44
CA TYR A 134 5.88 5.42 -1.73
C TYR A 134 5.04 6.24 -2.72
N LEU A 135 4.66 5.65 -3.86
CA LEU A 135 3.81 6.32 -4.86
C LEU A 135 2.44 6.72 -4.29
N MET A 136 1.92 5.96 -3.32
CA MET A 136 0.71 6.36 -2.58
C MET A 136 0.88 7.63 -1.75
N THR A 137 2.10 7.99 -1.33
CA THR A 137 2.36 9.23 -0.58
C THR A 137 2.40 10.47 -1.46
N GLU A 138 2.63 10.32 -2.76
CA GLU A 138 2.62 11.42 -3.73
C GLU A 138 1.18 11.86 -4.07
N LEU A 139 0.19 11.01 -3.78
CA LEU A 139 -1.22 11.29 -4.01
C LEU A 139 -1.79 12.11 -2.85
N GLY A 140 -2.33 13.30 -3.15
CA GLY A 140 -2.90 14.20 -2.15
C GLY A 140 -4.03 13.58 -1.31
N ILE A 141 -4.24 14.09 -0.09
CA ILE A 141 -5.20 13.56 0.89
C ILE A 141 -6.65 13.56 0.37
N THR A 142 -6.98 14.48 -0.53
CA THR A 142 -8.28 14.58 -1.20
C THR A 142 -8.59 13.32 -2.01
N ASN A 143 -7.59 12.73 -2.66
CA ASN A 143 -7.73 11.51 -3.45
C ASN A 143 -7.95 10.27 -2.56
N TRP A 144 -7.27 10.22 -1.41
CA TRP A 144 -7.44 9.16 -0.41
C TRP A 144 -8.85 9.10 0.17
N ILE A 145 -9.42 10.26 0.54
CA ILE A 145 -10.78 10.31 1.09
C ILE A 145 -11.80 9.86 0.04
N ARG A 146 -11.67 10.32 -1.21
CA ARG A 146 -12.55 9.94 -2.32
C ARG A 146 -12.49 8.45 -2.62
N PHE A 147 -11.28 7.88 -2.65
CA PHE A 147 -11.07 6.45 -2.79
C PHE A 147 -11.73 5.67 -1.64
N GLY A 148 -11.52 6.11 -0.40
CA GLY A 148 -12.11 5.48 0.78
C GLY A 148 -13.64 5.44 0.75
N VAL A 149 -14.28 6.55 0.36
CA VAL A 149 -15.74 6.61 0.20
C VAL A 149 -16.20 5.63 -0.90
N TRP A 150 -15.56 5.64 -2.07
CA TRP A 150 -15.92 4.74 -3.17
C TRP A 150 -15.69 3.27 -2.82
N LEU A 151 -14.61 2.95 -2.11
CA LEU A 151 -14.32 1.61 -1.61
C LEU A 151 -15.38 1.14 -0.62
N LEU A 152 -15.81 2.02 0.29
CA LEU A 152 -16.85 1.71 1.28
C LEU A 152 -18.20 1.46 0.59
N VAL A 153 -18.56 2.26 -0.41
CA VAL A 153 -19.78 2.04 -1.22
C VAL A 153 -19.68 0.72 -1.99
N GLY A 154 -18.55 0.45 -2.64
CA GLY A 154 -18.32 -0.82 -3.35
C GLY A 154 -18.41 -2.02 -2.42
N LEU A 155 -17.82 -1.93 -1.22
CA LEU A 155 -17.89 -2.95 -0.19
C LEU A 155 -19.32 -3.13 0.34
N ALA A 156 -20.08 -2.05 0.51
CA ALA A 156 -21.48 -2.12 0.93
C ALA A 156 -22.34 -2.83 -0.12
N ILE A 157 -22.19 -2.49 -1.41
CA ILE A 157 -22.90 -3.17 -2.51
C ILE A 157 -22.50 -4.64 -2.57
N TYR A 158 -21.19 -4.94 -2.51
CA TYR A 158 -20.68 -6.31 -2.53
C TYR A 158 -21.19 -7.12 -1.33
N ALA A 159 -21.22 -6.54 -0.13
CA ALA A 159 -21.74 -7.17 1.07
C ALA A 159 -23.25 -7.39 1.00
N LEU A 160 -24.03 -6.42 0.50
CA LEU A 160 -25.48 -6.56 0.34
C LEU A 160 -25.84 -7.62 -0.72
N TYR A 161 -25.12 -7.64 -1.84
CA TYR A 161 -25.26 -8.67 -2.87
C TYR A 161 -24.81 -10.04 -2.35
N GLY A 162 -23.64 -10.09 -1.71
CA GLY A 162 -23.05 -11.29 -1.13
C GLY A 162 -23.89 -11.87 0.00
N TYR A 163 -24.49 -11.06 0.86
CA TYR A 163 -25.42 -11.51 1.91
C TYR A 163 -26.67 -12.16 1.30
N ARG A 164 -27.18 -11.62 0.19
CA ARG A 164 -28.36 -12.17 -0.50
C ARG A 164 -28.07 -13.44 -1.31
N HIS A 165 -26.82 -13.76 -1.63
CA HIS A 165 -26.40 -14.91 -2.45
C HIS A 165 -25.34 -15.80 -1.78
N SER A 166 -25.10 -15.64 -0.48
CA SER A 166 -24.08 -16.40 0.26
C SER A 166 -24.47 -17.87 0.34
N LYS A 167 -23.94 -18.68 -0.59
CA LYS A 167 -24.04 -20.14 -0.58
C LYS A 167 -23.13 -20.80 0.47
N LEU A 168 -22.60 -20.04 1.42
CA LEU A 168 -21.67 -20.60 2.42
C LEU A 168 -22.36 -21.54 3.41
N HIS A 169 -23.69 -21.45 3.57
CA HIS A 169 -24.48 -22.38 4.39
C HIS A 169 -24.90 -23.67 3.66
N ARG A 170 -24.71 -23.79 2.34
CA ARG A 170 -25.19 -24.95 1.56
C ARG A 170 -24.14 -26.05 1.34
N ARG A 171 -22.95 -25.93 1.95
CA ARG A 171 -21.91 -26.96 1.89
C ARG A 171 -21.79 -27.77 3.18
N GLU A 172 -22.24 -27.24 4.32
CA GLU A 172 -22.25 -27.99 5.58
C GLU A 172 -23.39 -29.03 5.62
N GLU A 173 -24.54 -28.76 5.00
CA GLU A 173 -25.64 -29.74 4.91
C GLU A 173 -25.34 -30.95 4.01
N VAL A 174 -24.47 -30.81 3.00
CA VAL A 174 -24.16 -31.90 2.03
C VAL A 174 -22.93 -32.72 2.45
N ALA A 175 -22.08 -32.21 3.34
CA ALA A 175 -20.95 -32.96 3.89
C ALA A 175 -21.33 -33.81 5.13
N GLY A 176 -22.57 -33.69 5.60
CA GLY A 176 -23.15 -34.46 6.71
C GLY A 176 -24.26 -35.44 6.33
N GLN A 177 -24.46 -35.71 5.02
CA GLN A 177 -25.39 -36.72 4.51
C GLN A 177 -24.64 -37.87 3.83
#